data_AF-A0A967MZZ3-F1
#
_entry.id   AF-A0A967MZZ3-F1
#
_cell.length_a   1.000
_cell.length_b   1.000
_cell.length_c   1.000
_cell.angle_alpha   90.00
_cell.angle_beta   90.00
_cell.angle_gamma   90.00
#
_symmetry.space_group_name_H-M   'P 1'
#
loop_
_entity.id
_entity.type
_entity.pdbx_description
1 polymer ?
#
loop_
_entity_poly.entity_id
_entity_poly.type
_entity_poly.pdbx_seq_one_letter_code
_entity_poly.pdbx_strand_id
1 'polypeptide(L)'
;MQVNIRVNIDKSFTVETIQKLLDELNQAGLKNIAGLYFGRIEAATSACSNISESCYGAEDFSKIETDFYRLLLENGFTITSLPQPMATVCFSQLISSHLIDPEGYIYKCYNYVGDIPKAMGNIKEDINYSHPNFTRLFNFDAFEDEECRSCSILPICMGGCPARRADCGLKSGEACETWKHNLGPMLEIIARSRQSQAQKAAKETT
;
A
#
# COMPACT_ATOMS: atom_id res chain seq x y z
N MET A 1 -14.46 0.14 -18.63
CA MET A 1 -14.01 0.97 -17.49
C MET A 1 -13.53 0.01 -16.41
N GLN A 2 -12.28 0.10 -15.98
CA GLN A 2 -11.73 -0.73 -14.92
C GLN A 2 -11.87 0.03 -13.60
N VAL A 3 -12.45 -0.58 -12.57
CA VAL A 3 -12.62 0.02 -11.25
C VAL A 3 -11.68 -0.71 -10.29
N ASN A 4 -10.96 0.02 -9.43
CA ASN A 4 -10.18 -0.60 -8.36
C ASN A 4 -10.81 -0.26 -7.02
N ILE A 5 -11.03 -1.27 -6.19
CA ILE A 5 -11.64 -1.16 -4.87
C ILE A 5 -10.56 -1.47 -3.82
N ARG A 6 -10.22 -0.45 -3.03
CA ARG A 6 -9.40 -0.61 -1.84
C ARG A 6 -10.28 -1.09 -0.70
N VAL A 7 -9.95 -2.21 -0.10
CA VAL A 7 -10.61 -2.70 1.11
C VAL A 7 -9.65 -2.51 2.27
N ASN A 8 -9.97 -1.61 3.18
CA ASN A 8 -9.15 -1.35 4.36
C ASN A 8 -9.46 -2.41 5.42
N ILE A 9 -8.42 -3.03 5.97
CA ILE A 9 -8.54 -4.19 6.87
C ILE A 9 -8.01 -3.82 8.25
N ASP A 10 -8.85 -4.04 9.26
CA ASP A 10 -8.49 -4.08 10.67
C ASP A 10 -8.77 -5.47 11.26
N LYS A 11 -8.48 -5.65 12.55
CA LYS A 11 -8.71 -6.92 13.27
C LYS A 11 -10.17 -7.33 13.42
N SER A 12 -11.12 -6.43 13.17
CA SER A 12 -12.55 -6.74 13.19
C SER A 12 -13.06 -7.28 11.86
N PHE A 13 -12.29 -7.11 10.77
CA PHE A 13 -12.68 -7.54 9.44
C PHE A 13 -12.47 -9.05 9.27
N THR A 14 -13.58 -9.79 9.18
CA THR A 14 -13.58 -11.26 9.21
C THR A 14 -13.71 -11.91 7.82
N VAL A 15 -13.54 -13.24 7.77
CA VAL A 15 -13.78 -14.06 6.57
C VAL A 15 -15.23 -13.95 6.09
N GLU A 16 -16.19 -13.89 7.01
CA GLU A 16 -17.61 -13.70 6.65
C GLU A 16 -17.84 -12.33 6.01
N THR A 17 -17.11 -11.31 6.48
CA THR A 17 -17.22 -9.94 5.96
C THR A 17 -16.73 -9.84 4.52
N ILE A 18 -15.56 -10.43 4.21
CA ILE A 18 -15.09 -10.49 2.83
C ILE A 18 -16.01 -11.31 1.95
N GLN A 19 -16.50 -12.46 2.40
CA GLN A 19 -17.39 -13.29 1.58
C GLN A 19 -18.66 -12.52 1.20
N LYS A 20 -19.26 -11.80 2.16
CA LYS A 20 -20.41 -10.91 1.89
C LYS A 20 -20.09 -9.84 0.85
N LEU A 21 -18.92 -9.19 0.95
CA LEU A 21 -18.47 -8.21 -0.04
C LEU A 21 -18.35 -8.84 -1.44
N LEU A 22 -17.77 -10.04 -1.56
CA LEU A 22 -17.62 -10.73 -2.84
C LEU A 22 -18.98 -11.08 -3.46
N ASP A 23 -19.94 -11.50 -2.64
CA ASP A 23 -21.30 -11.79 -3.07
C ASP A 23 -22.01 -10.54 -3.58
N GLU A 24 -21.91 -9.42 -2.86
CA GLU A 24 -22.49 -8.12 -3.27
C GLU A 24 -21.87 -7.62 -4.58
N LEU A 25 -20.55 -7.70 -4.74
CA LEU A 25 -19.87 -7.31 -5.98
C LEU A 25 -20.28 -8.21 -7.16
N ASN A 26 -20.50 -9.50 -6.92
CA ASN A 26 -20.98 -10.41 -7.94
C ASN A 26 -22.42 -10.10 -8.35
N GLN A 27 -23.32 -9.85 -7.37
CA GLN A 27 -24.71 -9.45 -7.62
C GLN A 27 -24.80 -8.11 -8.37
N ALA A 28 -23.88 -7.19 -8.11
CA ALA A 28 -23.76 -5.93 -8.83
C ALA A 28 -23.13 -6.06 -10.23
N GLY A 29 -22.74 -7.27 -10.67
CA GLY A 29 -22.09 -7.51 -11.96
C GLY A 29 -20.65 -6.99 -12.04
N LEU A 30 -20.00 -6.73 -10.90
CA LEU A 30 -18.67 -6.14 -10.83
C LEU A 30 -17.53 -7.16 -10.78
N LYS A 31 -17.83 -8.46 -10.71
CA LYS A 31 -16.85 -9.54 -10.54
C LYS A 31 -15.68 -9.51 -11.54
N ASN A 32 -15.96 -9.18 -12.81
CA ASN A 32 -14.94 -9.13 -13.87
C ASN A 32 -14.44 -7.70 -14.17
N ILE A 33 -14.90 -6.71 -13.41
CA ILE A 33 -14.65 -5.28 -13.65
C ILE A 33 -13.83 -4.66 -12.51
N ALA A 34 -14.15 -5.06 -11.27
CA ALA A 34 -13.52 -4.56 -10.07
C ALA A 34 -12.23 -5.35 -9.75
N GLY A 35 -11.09 -4.66 -9.75
CA GLY A 35 -9.88 -5.14 -9.11
C GLY A 35 -9.91 -4.83 -7.62
N LEU A 36 -9.68 -5.83 -6.77
CA LEU A 36 -9.63 -5.63 -5.32
C LEU A 36 -8.19 -5.64 -4.84
N TYR A 37 -7.89 -4.77 -3.88
CA TYR A 37 -6.64 -4.79 -3.13
C TYR A 37 -6.87 -4.44 -1.67
N PHE A 38 -6.09 -5.05 -0.79
CA PHE A 38 -6.26 -4.93 0.66
C PHE A 38 -5.28 -3.90 1.21
N GLY A 39 -5.80 -2.89 1.89
CA GLY A 39 -5.02 -1.85 2.53
C GLY A 39 -4.84 -2.14 4.00
N ARG A 40 -3.59 -2.25 4.46
CA ARG A 40 -3.26 -2.22 5.89
C ARG A 40 -3.65 -0.85 6.45
N ILE A 41 -4.40 -0.85 7.55
CA ILE A 41 -4.66 0.37 8.31
C ILE A 41 -3.55 0.54 9.35
N GLU A 42 -3.17 1.79 9.59
CA GLU A 42 -2.18 2.16 10.59
C GLU A 42 -2.66 3.35 11.41
N ALA A 43 -2.37 3.34 12.71
CA ALA A 43 -2.47 4.51 13.56
C ALA A 43 -1.29 5.47 13.28
N ALA A 44 -1.28 6.07 12.09
CA ALA A 44 -0.13 6.81 11.56
C ALA A 44 0.10 8.20 12.20
N THR A 45 -0.90 8.75 12.89
CA THR A 45 -0.86 10.07 13.53
C THR A 45 -1.47 10.02 14.92
N SER A 46 -1.23 11.06 15.73
CA SER A 46 -1.87 11.23 17.03
C SER A 46 -3.40 11.30 16.94
N ALA A 47 -3.95 11.79 15.83
CA ALA A 47 -5.39 11.89 15.62
C ALA A 47 -6.08 10.51 15.51
N CYS A 48 -5.36 9.46 15.12
CA CYS A 48 -5.88 8.10 14.99
C CYS A 48 -5.22 7.11 15.97
N SER A 49 -4.63 7.59 17.08
CA SER A 49 -3.99 6.70 18.05
C SER A 49 -4.97 5.71 18.71
N ASN A 50 -6.25 6.07 18.76
CA ASN A 50 -7.34 5.28 19.34
C ASN A 50 -7.64 3.97 18.59
N ILE A 51 -7.21 3.81 17.33
CA ILE A 51 -7.42 2.58 16.54
C ILE A 51 -6.21 1.63 16.55
N SER A 52 -5.14 1.97 17.27
CA SER A 52 -3.87 1.25 17.27
C SER A 52 -4.03 -0.24 17.62
N GLU A 53 -4.86 -0.56 18.61
CA GLU A 53 -5.13 -1.95 19.03
C GLU A 53 -5.82 -2.77 17.93
N SER A 54 -6.61 -2.12 17.07
CA SER A 54 -7.31 -2.74 15.94
C SER A 54 -6.44 -2.93 14.70
N CYS A 55 -5.25 -2.30 14.64
CA CYS A 55 -4.36 -2.38 13.49
C CYS A 55 -3.48 -3.63 13.53
N TYR A 56 -3.14 -4.16 12.35
CA TYR A 56 -2.15 -5.23 12.20
C TYR A 56 -0.74 -4.68 11.96
N GLY A 57 0.27 -5.39 12.48
CA GLY A 57 1.65 -5.25 12.01
C GLY A 57 1.81 -5.78 10.58
N ALA A 58 2.87 -5.37 9.88
CA ALA A 58 3.07 -5.72 8.47
C ALA A 58 3.14 -7.24 8.23
N GLU A 59 3.85 -7.98 9.08
CA GLU A 59 3.98 -9.43 8.97
C GLU A 59 2.65 -10.15 9.20
N ASP A 60 1.91 -9.81 10.26
CA ASP A 60 0.63 -10.45 10.55
C ASP A 60 -0.43 -10.08 9.50
N PHE A 61 -0.44 -8.82 9.06
CA PHE A 61 -1.29 -8.40 7.96
C PHE A 61 -0.99 -9.15 6.67
N SER A 62 0.28 -9.46 6.38
CA SER A 62 0.66 -10.19 5.16
C SER A 62 0.03 -11.59 5.08
N LYS A 63 -0.19 -12.23 6.23
CA LYS A 63 -0.86 -13.55 6.33
C LYS A 63 -2.33 -13.41 5.97
N ILE A 64 -3.02 -12.45 6.60
CA ILE A 64 -4.42 -12.11 6.32
C ILE A 64 -4.62 -11.70 4.85
N GLU A 65 -3.75 -10.84 4.33
CA GLU A 65 -3.76 -10.40 2.94
C GLU A 65 -3.68 -11.60 1.98
N THR A 66 -2.77 -12.54 2.25
CA THR A 66 -2.63 -13.75 1.43
C THR A 66 -3.91 -14.58 1.45
N ASP A 67 -4.51 -14.79 2.62
CA ASP A 67 -5.75 -15.56 2.76
C ASP A 67 -6.92 -14.90 2.01
N PHE A 68 -7.04 -13.58 2.08
CA PHE A 68 -8.07 -12.86 1.34
C PHE A 68 -7.86 -12.89 -0.18
N TYR A 69 -6.61 -12.87 -0.66
CA TYR A 69 -6.34 -13.11 -2.07
C TYR A 69 -6.63 -14.54 -2.52
N ARG A 70 -6.48 -15.55 -1.66
CA ARG A 70 -6.95 -16.92 -1.94
C ARG A 70 -8.47 -16.95 -2.10
N LEU A 71 -9.20 -16.31 -1.19
CA LEU A 71 -10.66 -16.22 -1.27
C LEU A 71 -11.13 -15.52 -2.54
N LEU A 72 -10.46 -14.43 -2.96
CA LEU A 72 -10.73 -13.79 -4.25
C LEU A 72 -10.58 -14.77 -5.42
N LEU A 73 -9.46 -15.50 -5.45
CA LEU A 73 -9.18 -16.47 -6.50
C LEU A 73 -10.21 -17.61 -6.53
N GLU A 74 -10.56 -18.17 -5.37
CA GLU A 74 -11.54 -19.24 -5.22
C GLU A 74 -12.94 -18.81 -5.64
N ASN A 75 -13.32 -17.56 -5.35
CA ASN A 75 -14.58 -16.97 -5.80
C ASN A 75 -14.52 -16.50 -7.28
N GLY A 76 -13.40 -16.73 -7.97
CA GLY A 76 -13.23 -16.48 -9.40
C GLY A 76 -13.04 -15.02 -9.77
N PHE A 77 -12.61 -14.17 -8.83
CA PHE A 77 -12.16 -12.81 -9.12
C PHE A 77 -10.77 -12.85 -9.77
N THR A 78 -10.48 -11.82 -10.57
CA THR A 78 -9.16 -11.65 -11.16
C THR A 78 -8.22 -11.01 -10.16
N ILE A 79 -7.05 -11.62 -9.97
CA ILE A 79 -6.00 -11.04 -9.12
C ILE A 79 -5.18 -10.05 -9.95
N THR A 80 -5.29 -8.76 -9.62
CA THR A 80 -4.59 -7.67 -10.33
C THR A 80 -3.33 -7.20 -9.60
N SER A 81 -3.17 -7.54 -8.32
CA SER A 81 -1.99 -7.16 -7.53
C SER A 81 -0.77 -7.95 -8.01
N LEU A 82 0.15 -7.26 -8.68
CA LEU A 82 1.41 -7.83 -9.14
C LEU A 82 2.56 -7.10 -8.45
N PRO A 83 3.58 -7.83 -7.94
CA PRO A 83 4.81 -7.17 -7.54
C PRO A 83 5.44 -6.57 -8.79
N GLN A 84 5.69 -5.27 -8.78
CA GLN A 84 6.33 -4.56 -9.87
C GLN A 84 7.51 -3.76 -9.32
N PRO A 85 8.63 -3.68 -10.07
CA PRO A 85 9.69 -2.76 -9.73
C PRO A 85 9.17 -1.32 -9.74
N MET A 86 9.61 -0.51 -8.78
CA MET A 86 9.21 0.88 -8.67
C MET A 86 10.43 1.78 -8.55
N ALA A 87 10.43 2.90 -9.29
CA ALA A 87 11.53 3.86 -9.26
C ALA A 87 11.58 4.66 -7.94
N THR A 88 10.45 4.75 -7.24
CA THR A 88 10.33 5.44 -5.96
C THR A 88 9.20 4.83 -5.14
N VAL A 89 9.33 4.82 -3.81
CA VAL A 89 8.33 4.20 -2.93
C VAL A 89 6.98 4.92 -2.92
N CYS A 90 7.01 6.25 -2.92
CA CYS A 90 5.81 7.07 -3.05
C CYS A 90 6.19 8.50 -3.44
N PHE A 91 5.18 9.34 -3.69
CA PHE A 91 5.38 10.72 -4.14
C PHE A 91 6.15 11.60 -3.14
N SER A 92 6.24 11.22 -1.86
CA SER A 92 7.00 12.00 -0.86
C SER A 92 8.49 12.07 -1.17
N GLN A 93 9.00 11.07 -1.91
CA GLN A 93 10.38 11.00 -2.40
C GLN A 93 10.57 11.64 -3.78
N LEU A 94 9.51 12.16 -4.41
CA LEU A 94 9.63 12.90 -5.65
C LEU A 94 9.82 14.38 -5.31
N ILE A 95 10.96 14.97 -5.70
CA ILE A 95 11.30 16.37 -5.39
C ILE A 95 10.16 17.32 -5.81
N SER A 96 9.63 17.16 -7.03
CA SER A 96 8.62 18.02 -7.62
C SER A 96 7.17 17.70 -7.22
N SER A 97 6.90 16.62 -6.47
CA SER A 97 5.53 16.26 -6.09
C SER A 97 5.12 16.87 -4.75
N HIS A 98 4.00 17.58 -4.72
CA HIS A 98 3.53 18.30 -3.53
C HIS A 98 2.04 18.05 -3.32
N LEU A 99 1.63 18.09 -2.07
CA LEU A 99 0.23 18.02 -1.66
C LEU A 99 -0.16 19.38 -1.09
N ILE A 100 -1.28 19.94 -1.55
CA ILE A 100 -1.75 21.27 -1.15
C ILE A 100 -3.12 21.11 -0.52
N ASP A 101 -3.30 21.64 0.69
CA ASP A 101 -4.59 21.65 1.36
C ASP A 101 -5.46 22.85 0.92
N PRO A 102 -6.75 22.91 1.32
CA PRO A 102 -7.64 24.01 0.92
C PRO A 102 -7.19 25.42 1.35
N GLU A 103 -6.37 25.53 2.40
CA GLU A 103 -5.82 26.81 2.88
C GLU A 103 -4.50 27.18 2.18
N GLY A 104 -4.03 26.32 1.28
CA GLY A 104 -2.83 26.51 0.49
C GLY A 104 -1.55 26.06 1.20
N TYR A 105 -1.63 25.37 2.35
CA TYR A 105 -0.43 24.78 2.96
C TYR A 105 0.10 23.62 2.14
N ILE A 106 1.41 23.54 2.04
CA ILE A 106 2.13 22.56 1.23
C ILE A 106 2.68 21.45 2.13
N TYR A 107 2.47 20.20 1.73
CA TYR A 107 2.89 18.99 2.42
C TYR A 107 3.56 17.99 1.47
N LYS A 108 4.31 17.04 2.06
CA LYS A 108 4.94 15.92 1.35
C LYS A 108 4.30 14.55 1.60
N CYS A 109 3.29 14.46 2.46
CA CYS A 109 2.62 13.19 2.77
C CYS A 109 1.14 13.43 3.04
N TYR A 110 0.29 12.48 2.63
CA TYR A 110 -1.13 12.49 2.98
C TYR A 110 -1.37 12.52 4.49
N ASN A 111 -0.51 11.85 5.28
CA ASN A 111 -0.63 11.79 6.73
C ASN A 111 -0.32 13.13 7.43
N TYR A 112 0.16 14.14 6.70
CA TYR A 112 0.54 15.44 7.27
C TYR A 112 -0.51 16.52 7.04
N VAL A 113 -1.48 16.28 6.14
CA VAL A 113 -2.50 17.28 5.80
C VAL A 113 -3.31 17.64 7.03
N GLY A 114 -3.48 18.95 7.26
CA GLY A 114 -4.20 19.48 8.42
C GLY A 114 -3.35 19.61 9.68
N ASP A 115 -2.15 19.03 9.73
CA ASP A 115 -1.16 19.27 10.79
C ASP A 115 -0.22 20.40 10.34
N ILE A 116 -0.62 21.66 10.56
CA ILE A 116 0.14 22.85 10.13
C ILE A 116 1.64 22.79 10.52
N PRO A 117 2.03 22.35 11.73
CA PRO A 117 3.43 22.08 12.08
C PRO A 117 4.21 21.15 11.12
N LYS A 118 3.53 20.27 10.38
CA LYS A 118 4.13 19.37 9.37
C LYS A 118 4.16 19.98 7.97
N ALA A 119 3.59 21.17 7.77
CA ALA A 119 3.67 21.88 6.49
C ALA A 119 5.12 22.29 6.18
N MET A 120 5.43 22.44 4.90
CA MET A 120 6.72 22.92 4.41
C MET A 120 6.67 24.33 3.79
N GLY A 121 5.50 24.99 3.89
CA GLY A 121 5.26 26.33 3.37
C GLY A 121 3.80 26.52 2.96
N ASN A 122 3.50 27.64 2.31
CA ASN A 122 2.21 27.93 1.70
C ASN A 122 2.41 28.27 0.21
N ILE A 123 1.42 28.00 -0.64
CA ILE A 123 1.46 28.28 -2.09
C ILE A 123 1.65 29.77 -2.44
N LYS A 124 1.45 30.67 -1.47
CA LYS A 124 1.70 32.10 -1.61
C LYS A 124 3.19 32.48 -1.53
N GLU A 125 4.04 31.53 -1.17
CA GLU A 125 5.47 31.69 -0.95
C GLU A 125 6.27 30.75 -1.88
N ASP A 126 7.56 31.04 -2.05
CA ASP A 126 8.47 30.14 -2.77
C ASP A 126 8.68 28.82 -2.01
N ILE A 127 8.79 27.72 -2.75
CA ILE A 127 9.01 26.40 -2.16
C ILE A 127 10.44 26.31 -1.60
N ASN A 128 10.56 26.10 -0.28
CA ASN A 128 11.83 25.86 0.39
C ASN A 128 12.18 24.36 0.45
N TYR A 129 13.01 23.89 -0.48
CA TYR A 129 13.50 22.50 -0.51
C TYR A 129 14.49 22.16 0.62
N SER A 130 15.00 23.15 1.34
CA SER A 130 15.82 22.94 2.54
C SER A 130 15.00 22.87 3.82
N HIS A 131 13.67 22.96 3.73
CA HIS A 131 12.78 22.90 4.90
C HIS A 131 12.91 21.55 5.64
N PRO A 132 13.00 21.52 6.99
CA PRO A 132 13.16 20.26 7.74
C PRO A 132 12.07 19.22 7.45
N ASN A 133 10.80 19.66 7.31
CA ASN A 133 9.69 18.76 6.95
C ASN A 133 9.80 18.15 5.55
N PHE A 134 10.59 18.76 4.65
CA PHE A 134 10.94 18.18 3.36
C PHE A 134 12.14 17.25 3.51
N THR A 135 13.27 17.76 3.98
CA THR A 135 14.57 17.07 3.95
C THR A 135 14.56 15.78 4.76
N ARG A 136 13.87 15.76 5.91
CA ARG A 136 13.80 14.58 6.78
C ARG A 136 13.25 13.33 6.10
N LEU A 137 12.44 13.48 5.06
CA LEU A 137 11.87 12.36 4.32
C LEU A 137 12.92 11.69 3.41
N PHE A 138 14.00 12.40 3.06
CA PHE A 138 15.08 11.90 2.21
C PHE A 138 16.29 11.40 3.01
N ASN A 139 16.20 11.36 4.34
CA ASN A 139 17.33 10.97 5.20
C ASN A 139 17.69 9.48 5.12
N PHE A 140 16.81 8.64 4.55
CA PHE A 140 17.05 7.21 4.42
C PHE A 140 17.20 6.84 2.95
N ASP A 141 18.31 6.20 2.61
CA ASP A 141 18.56 5.61 1.30
C ASP A 141 18.65 4.08 1.42
N ALA A 142 17.73 3.38 0.75
CA ALA A 142 17.67 1.93 0.76
C ALA A 142 18.85 1.26 0.03
N PHE A 143 19.58 1.99 -0.82
CA PHE A 143 20.75 1.50 -1.54
C PHE A 143 22.03 1.56 -0.69
N GLU A 144 22.06 2.43 0.32
CA GLU A 144 23.17 2.56 1.27
C GLU A 144 22.96 1.73 2.56
N ASP A 145 21.75 1.25 2.81
CA ASP A 145 21.43 0.37 3.93
C ASP A 145 21.79 -1.10 3.63
N GLU A 146 22.56 -1.74 4.52
CA GLU A 146 23.10 -3.09 4.30
C GLU A 146 22.00 -4.18 4.21
N GLU A 147 20.97 -4.07 5.05
CA GLU A 147 19.85 -5.02 5.05
C GLU A 147 19.01 -4.89 3.77
N CYS A 148 18.72 -3.66 3.35
CA CYS A 148 17.97 -3.39 2.13
C CYS A 148 18.77 -3.81 0.88
N ARG A 149 20.06 -3.48 0.81
CA ARG A 149 20.93 -3.81 -0.33
C ARG A 149 21.09 -5.31 -0.56
N SER A 150 21.03 -6.11 0.51
CA SER A 150 21.07 -7.57 0.43
C SER A 150 19.69 -8.21 0.21
N CYS A 151 18.60 -7.42 0.23
CA CYS A 151 17.25 -7.94 0.11
C CYS A 151 16.77 -8.02 -1.35
N SER A 152 16.36 -9.22 -1.78
CA SER A 152 15.80 -9.46 -3.12
C SER A 152 14.46 -8.73 -3.41
N ILE A 153 13.80 -8.20 -2.37
CA ILE A 153 12.53 -7.47 -2.47
C ILE A 153 12.76 -5.97 -2.73
N LEU A 154 13.99 -5.46 -2.59
CA LEU A 154 14.30 -4.04 -2.71
C LEU A 154 13.69 -3.37 -3.96
N PRO A 155 13.73 -3.97 -5.16
CA PRO A 155 13.12 -3.34 -6.34
C PRO A 155 11.61 -3.07 -6.20
N ILE A 156 10.91 -3.82 -5.36
CA ILE A 156 9.47 -3.72 -5.12
C ILE A 156 9.16 -2.75 -3.98
N CYS A 157 9.95 -2.74 -2.90
CA CYS A 157 9.61 -1.95 -1.70
C CYS A 157 10.33 -0.60 -1.59
N MET A 158 11.51 -0.47 -2.23
CA MET A 158 12.35 0.73 -2.19
C MET A 158 12.60 1.26 -0.76
N GLY A 159 12.70 0.37 0.23
CA GLY A 159 12.99 0.71 1.62
C GLY A 159 11.78 1.06 2.50
N GLY A 160 10.55 1.00 1.98
CA GLY A 160 9.32 1.23 2.74
C GLY A 160 8.96 2.70 2.94
N CYS A 161 7.94 2.98 3.77
CA CYS A 161 7.37 4.32 3.92
C CYS A 161 8.35 5.35 4.56
N PRO A 162 8.71 6.45 3.86
CA PRO A 162 9.65 7.45 4.39
C PRO A 162 9.09 8.23 5.59
N ALA A 163 7.77 8.50 5.58
CA ALA A 163 7.11 9.18 6.69
C ALA A 163 7.18 8.36 7.98
N ARG A 164 6.91 7.05 7.91
CA ARG A 164 7.02 6.14 9.06
C ARG A 164 8.44 6.10 9.62
N ARG A 165 9.47 6.06 8.76
CA ARG A 165 10.87 6.12 9.20
C ARG A 165 11.17 7.45 9.90
N ALA A 166 10.76 8.57 9.30
CA ALA A 166 11.05 9.90 9.84
C ALA A 166 10.29 10.22 11.13
N ASP A 167 9.06 9.73 11.31
CA ASP A 167 8.19 10.05 12.45
C ASP A 167 8.28 9.03 13.59
N CYS A 168 8.45 7.74 13.27
CA CYS A 168 8.49 6.67 14.26
C CYS A 168 9.91 6.15 14.55
N GLY A 169 10.93 6.64 13.82
CA GLY A 169 12.32 6.22 14.02
C GLY A 169 12.58 4.76 13.66
N LEU A 170 11.78 4.18 12.76
CA LEU A 170 11.87 2.77 12.41
C LEU A 170 13.22 2.43 11.79
N LYS A 171 13.82 1.34 12.28
CA LYS A 171 15.02 0.74 11.72
C LYS A 171 14.68 -0.12 10.51
N SER A 172 15.73 -0.55 9.80
CA SER A 172 15.61 -1.60 8.79
C SER A 172 15.05 -2.88 9.43
N GLY A 173 14.22 -3.60 8.67
CA GLY A 173 13.37 -4.68 9.19
C GLY A 173 12.00 -4.20 9.68
N GLU A 174 11.93 -3.15 10.50
CA GLU A 174 10.67 -2.64 11.08
C GLU A 174 9.82 -1.82 10.09
N ALA A 175 10.49 -1.21 9.12
CA ALA A 175 9.86 -0.48 8.01
C ALA A 175 9.46 -1.38 6.83
N CYS A 176 9.67 -2.71 6.93
CA CYS A 176 9.30 -3.63 5.86
C CYS A 176 7.78 -3.64 5.62
N GLU A 177 7.42 -3.77 4.35
CA GLU A 177 6.03 -3.91 3.90
C GLU A 177 5.67 -5.38 3.65
N THR A 178 4.39 -5.68 3.40
CA THR A 178 3.86 -7.06 3.33
C THR A 178 4.62 -7.97 2.36
N TRP A 179 5.05 -7.44 1.21
CA TRP A 179 5.82 -8.18 0.21
C TRP A 179 7.06 -8.89 0.77
N LYS A 180 7.69 -8.34 1.82
CA LYS A 180 8.82 -8.99 2.51
C LYS A 180 8.44 -10.36 3.08
N HIS A 181 7.18 -10.50 3.49
CA HIS A 181 6.66 -11.64 4.24
C HIS A 181 5.80 -12.57 3.39
N ASN A 182 5.17 -12.07 2.32
CA ASN A 182 4.21 -12.85 1.53
C ASN A 182 4.49 -12.94 0.02
N LEU A 183 5.65 -12.50 -0.49
CA LEU A 183 5.93 -12.55 -1.94
C LEU A 183 5.73 -13.96 -2.53
N GLY A 184 6.29 -15.00 -1.92
CA GLY A 184 6.18 -16.38 -2.43
C GLY A 184 4.74 -16.85 -2.60
N PRO A 185 3.92 -16.86 -1.53
CA PRO A 185 2.51 -17.21 -1.60
C PRO A 185 1.71 -16.36 -2.60
N MET A 186 1.99 -15.05 -2.67
CA MET A 186 1.31 -14.16 -3.62
C MET A 186 1.66 -14.48 -5.07
N LEU A 187 2.91 -14.80 -5.38
CA LEU A 187 3.32 -15.23 -6.73
C LEU A 187 2.59 -16.50 -7.16
N GLU A 188 2.37 -17.45 -6.24
CA GLU A 188 1.58 -18.65 -6.52
C GLU A 188 0.13 -18.31 -6.86
N ILE A 189 -0.52 -17.45 -6.07
CA ILE A 189 -1.90 -17.01 -6.30
C ILE A 189 -2.03 -16.30 -7.66
N ILE A 190 -1.10 -15.41 -7.97
CA ILE A 190 -1.03 -14.69 -9.25
C ILE A 190 -0.88 -15.68 -10.42
N ALA A 191 0.03 -16.64 -10.31
CA ALA A 191 0.26 -17.64 -11.34
C ALA A 191 -1.00 -18.46 -11.62
N ARG A 192 -1.70 -18.91 -10.56
CA ARG A 192 -2.98 -19.62 -10.66
C ARG A 192 -4.06 -18.77 -11.32
N SER A 193 -4.20 -17.50 -10.92
CA SER A 193 -5.15 -16.56 -11.54
C SER A 193 -4.93 -16.43 -13.05
N ARG A 194 -3.68 -16.28 -13.48
CA ARG A 194 -3.33 -16.18 -14.91
C ARG A 194 -3.60 -17.47 -15.68
N GLN A 195 -3.28 -18.63 -15.09
CA GLN A 195 -3.60 -19.93 -15.70
C GLN A 195 -5.10 -20.09 -15.90
N SER A 196 -5.92 -19.76 -14.90
CA SER A 196 -7.39 -19.82 -15.02
C SER A 196 -7.93 -18.88 -16.09
N GLN A 197 -7.36 -17.67 -16.26
CA GLN A 197 -7.74 -16.75 -17.32
C GLN A 197 -7.39 -17.28 -18.71
N ALA A 198 -6.17 -17.78 -18.90
CA ALA A 198 -5.73 -18.35 -20.17
C ALA A 198 -6.61 -19.53 -20.61
N GLN A 199 -7.01 -20.38 -19.66
CA GLN A 199 -7.93 -21.50 -19.91
C GLN A 199 -9.33 -21.03 -20.31
N LYS A 200 -9.85 -19.96 -19.71
CA LYS A 200 -11.15 -19.37 -20.09
C LYS A 200 -11.11 -18.78 -21.50
N ALA A 201 -10.09 -18.00 -21.81
CA ALA A 201 -9.91 -17.40 -23.14
C ALA A 201 -9.79 -18.46 -24.25
N ALA A 202 -9.08 -19.57 -24.00
CA ALA A 202 -8.98 -20.67 -24.94
C ALA A 202 -10.35 -21.31 -25.24
N LYS A 203 -11.20 -21.50 -24.21
CA LYS A 203 -12.54 -22.08 -24.36
C LYS A 203 -13.51 -21.17 -25.13
N GLU A 204 -13.35 -19.85 -25.07
CA GLU A 204 -14.20 -18.90 -25.79
C GLU A 204 -13.84 -18.79 -27.29
N THR A 205 -12.68 -19.32 -27.69
CA THR A 205 -12.19 -19.30 -29.08
C THR A 205 -12.47 -20.62 -29.83
N THR A 206 -13.09 -21.60 -29.16
CA THR A 206 -13.45 -22.92 -29.73
C THR A 206 -14.96 -23.08 -29.81
#